data_AF-A0A2R6NWI6-F1
#
_entry.id   AF-A0A2R6NWI6-F1
#
_cell.length_a   1.000
_cell.length_b   1.000
_cell.length_c   1.000
_cell.angle_alpha   90.00
_cell.angle_beta   90.00
_cell.angle_gamma   90.00
#
_symmetry.space_group_name_H-M   'P 1'
#
loop_
_entity.id
_entity.type
_entity.pdbx_description
1 polymer ?
#
loop_
_entity_poly.entity_id
_entity_poly.type
_entity_poly.pdbx_seq_one_letter_code
_entity_poly.pdbx_strand_id
1 'polypeptide(L)'
;MTSIVIDGHGVDFGLDNFAILELARAWPLLRCLRLGSSGRRGLSRVTLKGLEHLVNHCRHLKTFSIAVDAQEPPTALDDMPNDCNTIISEVGFADTMIYNPLDVAVYLHLLFPNLQKIEMHGRSATATGDSWQQVERTILAFRKVKDAKSRTLGPDTAACSQC
;
A
#
# COMPACT_ATOMS: atom_id res chain seq x y z
N MET A 1 -12.39 11.18 14.48
CA MET A 1 -12.20 9.72 14.63
C MET A 1 -10.86 9.35 14.01
N THR A 2 -10.01 8.58 14.70
CA THR A 2 -8.59 8.38 14.31
C THR A 2 -8.25 6.93 13.98
N SER A 3 -9.11 5.97 14.31
CA SER A 3 -8.89 4.56 14.05
C SER A 3 -10.22 3.92 13.64
N ILE A 4 -10.19 3.09 12.60
CA ILE A 4 -11.31 2.26 12.16
C ILE A 4 -10.79 0.82 12.08
N VAL A 5 -11.46 -0.07 12.79
CA VAL A 5 -11.15 -1.52 12.79
C VAL A 5 -12.48 -2.24 12.55
N ILE A 6 -12.56 -2.96 11.44
CA ILE A 6 -13.70 -3.79 11.06
C ILE A 6 -13.16 -5.20 10.82
N ASP A 7 -13.27 -6.03 11.86
CA ASP A 7 -12.93 -7.44 11.83
C ASP A 7 -14.22 -8.26 11.67
N GLY A 8 -14.59 -8.57 10.43
CA GLY A 8 -15.71 -9.47 10.17
C GLY A 8 -15.25 -10.91 10.15
N HIS A 9 -15.51 -11.64 11.22
CA HIS A 9 -15.45 -13.10 11.17
C HIS A 9 -16.61 -13.62 10.33
N GLY A 10 -16.33 -14.08 9.10
CA GLY A 10 -17.31 -14.77 8.25
C GLY A 10 -18.33 -13.88 7.56
N VAL A 11 -18.11 -12.56 7.51
CA VAL A 11 -18.94 -11.63 6.72
C VAL A 11 -18.14 -11.14 5.53
N ASP A 12 -18.70 -11.35 4.35
CA ASP A 12 -18.15 -10.91 3.07
C ASP A 12 -18.37 -9.40 2.92
N PHE A 13 -17.31 -8.61 2.97
CA PHE A 13 -17.37 -7.18 2.69
C PHE A 13 -17.08 -6.95 1.21
N GLY A 14 -18.10 -6.55 0.45
CA GLY A 14 -17.96 -6.07 -0.92
C GLY A 14 -17.33 -4.68 -0.97
N LEU A 15 -16.09 -4.56 -0.50
CA LEU A 15 -15.31 -3.33 -0.58
C LEU A 15 -14.77 -3.17 -2.01
N ASP A 16 -15.00 -2.00 -2.60
CA ASP A 16 -14.44 -1.58 -3.87
C ASP A 16 -13.70 -0.23 -3.72
N ASN A 17 -13.09 0.24 -4.80
CA ASN A 17 -12.36 1.51 -4.80
C ASN A 17 -13.26 2.71 -4.42
N PHE A 18 -14.54 2.67 -4.77
CA PHE A 18 -15.49 3.73 -4.45
C PHE A 18 -15.78 3.79 -2.95
N ALA A 19 -16.00 2.64 -2.31
CA ALA A 19 -16.17 2.56 -0.86
C ALA A 19 -14.93 3.07 -0.11
N ILE A 20 -13.73 2.78 -0.60
CA ILE A 20 -12.49 3.32 -0.03
C ILE A 20 -12.37 4.83 -0.22
N LEU A 21 -12.78 5.36 -1.37
CA LEU A 21 -12.83 6.81 -1.59
C LEU A 21 -13.75 7.52 -0.61
N GLU A 22 -14.98 7.03 -0.46
CA GLU A 22 -15.96 7.62 0.45
C GLU A 22 -15.49 7.54 1.91
N LEU A 23 -14.88 6.42 2.30
CA LEU A 23 -14.24 6.29 3.62
C LEU A 23 -13.12 7.32 3.80
N ALA A 24 -12.21 7.43 2.82
CA ALA A 24 -11.08 8.34 2.91
C ALA A 24 -11.54 9.81 3.03
N ARG A 25 -12.62 10.18 2.33
CA ARG A 25 -13.23 11.51 2.40
C ARG A 25 -13.97 11.78 3.70
N ALA A 26 -14.67 10.79 4.24
CA ALA A 26 -15.40 10.93 5.51
C ALA A 26 -14.45 11.03 6.71
N TRP A 27 -13.25 10.44 6.63
CA TRP A 27 -12.27 10.41 7.72
C TRP A 27 -10.87 10.86 7.30
N PRO A 28 -10.66 12.14 6.96
CA PRO A 28 -9.35 12.65 6.53
C PRO A 28 -8.27 12.61 7.62
N LEU A 29 -8.68 12.56 8.90
CA LEU A 29 -7.78 12.47 10.05
C LEU A 29 -7.51 11.03 10.51
N LEU A 30 -7.85 10.04 9.68
CA LEU A 30 -7.64 8.63 9.97
C LEU A 30 -6.14 8.33 10.11
N ARG A 31 -5.79 7.59 11.17
CA ARG A 31 -4.41 7.16 11.47
C ARG A 31 -4.22 5.66 11.35
N CYS A 32 -5.25 4.89 11.66
CA CYS A 32 -5.23 3.44 11.59
C CYS A 32 -6.47 2.93 10.85
N LEU A 33 -6.28 2.07 9.85
CA LEU A 33 -7.37 1.44 9.11
C LEU A 33 -7.18 -0.08 9.10
N ARG A 34 -8.12 -0.86 9.61
CA ARG A 34 -8.10 -2.32 9.47
C ARG A 34 -9.44 -2.79 8.94
N LEU A 35 -9.43 -3.39 7.75
CA LEU A 35 -10.61 -3.88 7.05
C LEU A 35 -10.37 -5.31 6.58
N GLY A 36 -11.19 -6.25 7.05
CA GLY A 36 -11.29 -7.57 6.43
C GLY A 36 -10.05 -8.46 6.56
N SER A 37 -9.40 -8.51 7.73
CA SER A 37 -8.18 -9.29 7.96
C SER A 37 -8.37 -10.83 7.95
N SER A 38 -9.57 -11.35 7.65
CA SER A 38 -9.90 -12.77 7.77
C SER A 38 -10.85 -13.34 6.71
N GLY A 39 -11.21 -12.55 5.69
CA GLY A 39 -12.15 -12.97 4.63
C GLY A 39 -11.52 -13.86 3.57
N ARG A 40 -12.31 -14.75 2.96
CA ARG A 40 -11.88 -15.69 1.90
C ARG A 40 -11.24 -14.95 0.70
N ARG A 41 -10.28 -15.60 0.04
CA ARG A 41 -9.68 -15.16 -1.23
C ARG A 41 -10.78 -14.74 -2.22
N GLY A 42 -10.72 -13.52 -2.75
CA GLY A 42 -11.45 -13.14 -3.96
C GLY A 42 -12.70 -12.25 -3.83
N LEU A 43 -12.91 -11.55 -2.70
CA LEU A 43 -14.09 -10.68 -2.56
C LEU A 43 -13.82 -9.18 -2.41
N SER A 44 -12.58 -8.79 -2.09
CA SER A 44 -12.22 -7.38 -2.17
C SER A 44 -12.01 -7.00 -3.63
N ARG A 45 -12.77 -6.03 -4.10
CA ARG A 45 -12.61 -5.38 -5.41
C ARG A 45 -11.78 -4.11 -5.29
N VAL A 46 -11.16 -3.89 -4.13
CA VAL A 46 -10.20 -2.80 -3.95
C VAL A 46 -8.94 -3.17 -4.70
N THR A 47 -8.57 -2.36 -5.68
CA THR A 47 -7.31 -2.52 -6.42
C THR A 47 -6.21 -1.68 -5.79
N LEU A 48 -4.96 -1.88 -6.21
CA LEU A 48 -3.85 -1.02 -5.77
C LEU A 48 -4.12 0.47 -6.04
N LYS A 49 -4.80 0.80 -7.15
CA LYS A 49 -5.22 2.16 -7.48
C LYS A 49 -6.19 2.76 -6.46
N GLY A 50 -7.04 1.92 -5.86
CA GLY A 50 -7.92 2.34 -4.77
C GLY A 50 -7.16 2.87 -3.54
N LEU A 51 -5.91 2.44 -3.33
CA LEU A 51 -5.07 2.91 -2.22
C LEU A 51 -4.65 4.37 -2.39
N GLU A 52 -4.61 4.89 -3.61
CA GLU A 52 -4.35 6.32 -3.86
C GLU A 52 -5.34 7.20 -3.11
N HIS A 53 -6.61 6.79 -3.02
CA HIS A 53 -7.63 7.57 -2.32
C HIS A 53 -7.29 7.76 -0.83
N LEU A 54 -6.71 6.73 -0.19
CA LEU A 54 -6.25 6.81 1.19
C LEU A 54 -5.06 7.77 1.32
N VAL A 55 -4.11 7.72 0.39
CA VAL A 55 -2.96 8.64 0.39
C VAL A 55 -3.40 10.09 0.18
N ASN A 56 -4.32 10.31 -0.76
CA ASN A 56 -4.77 11.65 -1.15
C ASN A 56 -5.56 12.32 -0.03
N HIS A 57 -6.46 11.59 0.63
CA HIS A 57 -7.40 12.15 1.61
C HIS A 57 -7.01 11.90 3.08
N CYS A 58 -6.30 10.81 3.40
CA CYS A 58 -5.90 10.46 4.76
C CYS A 58 -4.38 10.67 4.98
N ARG A 59 -3.94 11.93 4.96
CA ARG A 59 -2.51 12.29 5.08
C ARG A 59 -1.86 11.90 6.41
N HIS A 60 -2.66 11.60 7.43
CA HIS A 60 -2.18 11.18 8.75
C HIS A 60 -2.21 9.66 8.95
N LEU A 61 -2.53 8.89 7.91
CA LEU A 61 -2.56 7.43 7.98
C LEU A 61 -1.16 6.91 8.29
N LYS A 62 -1.06 6.11 9.34
CA LYS A 62 0.19 5.53 9.87
C LYS A 62 0.27 4.03 9.59
N THR A 63 -0.84 3.33 9.74
CA THR A 63 -0.93 1.90 9.49
C THR A 63 -2.24 1.58 8.81
N PHE A 64 -2.21 0.62 7.89
CA PHE A 64 -3.42 0.01 7.39
C PHE A 64 -3.28 -1.48 7.14
N SER A 65 -4.40 -2.19 7.21
CA SER A 65 -4.52 -3.60 6.84
C SER A 65 -5.80 -3.78 6.04
N ILE A 66 -5.69 -4.21 4.79
CA ILE A 66 -6.84 -4.35 3.89
C ILE A 66 -6.61 -5.47 2.86
N ALA A 67 -7.68 -6.16 2.45
CA ALA A 67 -7.63 -7.04 1.31
C ALA A 67 -7.56 -6.22 0.01
N VAL A 68 -6.53 -6.43 -0.82
CA VAL A 68 -6.35 -5.73 -2.10
C VAL A 68 -6.18 -6.75 -3.21
N ASP A 69 -6.94 -6.57 -4.29
CA ASP A 69 -6.70 -7.24 -5.54
C ASP A 69 -5.44 -6.66 -6.21
N ALA A 70 -4.41 -7.50 -6.29
CA ALA A 70 -3.10 -7.18 -6.87
C ALA A 70 -2.81 -8.06 -8.11
N GLN A 71 -3.85 -8.66 -8.71
CA GLN A 71 -3.69 -9.47 -9.92
C GLN A 71 -3.23 -8.62 -11.11
N GLU A 72 -3.82 -7.45 -11.28
CA GLU A 72 -3.51 -6.51 -12.36
C GLU A 72 -2.95 -5.21 -11.75
N PRO A 73 -1.65 -5.17 -11.40
CA PRO A 73 -1.05 -3.96 -10.87
C PRO A 73 -1.01 -2.85 -11.93
N PRO A 74 -1.29 -1.59 -11.54
CA PRO A 74 -1.05 -0.46 -12.43
C PRO A 74 0.43 -0.40 -12.81
N THR A 75 0.71 -0.20 -14.08
CA THR A 75 2.09 0.04 -14.53
C THR A 75 2.49 1.45 -14.10
N ALA A 76 3.58 1.56 -13.34
CA ALA A 76 4.07 2.83 -12.78
C ALA A 76 4.35 3.93 -13.81
N LEU A 77 4.49 3.56 -15.09
CA LEU A 77 4.70 4.49 -16.19
C LEU A 77 3.39 5.15 -16.68
N ASP A 78 2.26 4.45 -16.57
CA ASP A 78 0.98 4.90 -17.11
C ASP A 78 0.09 5.52 -16.02
N ASP A 79 0.22 5.05 -14.78
CA ASP A 79 -0.61 5.44 -13.64
C ASP A 79 0.26 5.85 -12.45
N MET A 80 1.04 6.92 -12.59
CA MET A 80 1.87 7.42 -11.49
C MET A 80 0.97 8.05 -10.40
N PRO A 81 1.11 7.66 -9.13
CA PRO A 81 0.36 8.28 -8.05
C PRO A 81 0.66 9.79 -7.95
N ASN A 82 -0.38 10.60 -7.80
CA ASN A 82 -0.24 12.06 -7.66
C ASN A 82 0.44 12.45 -6.34
N ASP A 83 0.26 11.63 -5.31
CA ASP A 83 0.75 11.87 -3.97
C ASP A 83 1.32 10.60 -3.35
N CYS A 84 2.16 10.79 -2.34
CA CYS A 84 2.73 9.71 -1.56
C CYS A 84 2.53 9.94 -0.06
N ASN A 85 2.50 8.86 0.71
CA ASN A 85 2.49 8.89 2.17
C ASN A 85 3.84 8.38 2.69
N THR A 86 4.63 9.31 3.25
CA THR A 86 5.95 9.02 3.82
C THR A 86 5.88 8.60 5.29
N ILE A 87 4.70 8.54 5.89
CA ILE A 87 4.51 8.17 7.30
C ILE A 87 4.39 6.65 7.44
N ILE A 88 3.75 5.99 6.48
CA ILE A 88 3.52 4.55 6.52
C ILE A 88 4.85 3.80 6.33
N SER A 89 5.18 2.97 7.31
CA SER A 89 6.33 2.06 7.29
C SER A 89 5.93 0.59 7.28
N GLU A 90 4.67 0.28 7.60
CA GLU A 90 4.16 -1.09 7.71
C GLU A 90 2.73 -1.15 7.19
N VAL A 91 2.43 -2.15 6.36
CA VAL A 91 1.10 -2.39 5.80
C VAL A 91 0.73 -3.85 5.94
N GLY A 92 -0.56 -4.12 6.12
CA GLY A 92 -1.13 -5.46 6.11
C GLY A 92 -1.92 -5.71 4.82
N PHE A 93 -1.68 -6.84 4.17
CA PHE A 93 -2.55 -7.31 3.09
C PHE A 93 -3.15 -8.67 3.44
N ALA A 94 -4.41 -8.86 3.04
CA ALA A 94 -5.00 -10.18 3.06
C ALA A 94 -4.41 -11.04 1.92
N ASP A 95 -4.47 -12.36 2.06
CA ASP A 95 -3.96 -13.33 1.10
C ASP A 95 -4.63 -13.16 -0.29
N THR A 96 -3.94 -12.46 -1.19
CA THR A 96 -4.36 -12.23 -2.58
C THR A 96 -3.28 -12.67 -3.56
N MET A 97 -3.71 -13.11 -4.74
CA MET A 97 -2.81 -13.55 -5.81
C MET A 97 -2.12 -12.36 -6.44
N ILE A 98 -0.81 -12.46 -6.64
CA ILE A 98 -0.01 -11.49 -7.39
C ILE A 98 0.56 -12.19 -8.63
N TYR A 99 0.31 -11.62 -9.81
CA TYR A 99 0.94 -12.10 -11.05
C TYR A 99 2.29 -11.44 -11.32
N ASN A 100 2.42 -10.12 -11.06
CA ASN A 100 3.67 -9.39 -11.24
C ASN A 100 4.14 -8.71 -9.94
N PRO A 101 4.96 -9.40 -9.12
CA PRO A 101 5.49 -8.85 -7.87
C PRO A 101 6.33 -7.59 -8.04
N LEU A 102 6.98 -7.39 -9.19
CA LEU A 102 7.83 -6.23 -9.43
C LEU A 102 6.99 -4.96 -9.59
N ASP A 103 5.96 -5.00 -10.43
CA ASP A 103 5.08 -3.85 -10.67
C ASP A 103 4.34 -3.45 -9.38
N VAL A 104 3.86 -4.44 -8.61
CA VAL A 104 3.28 -4.21 -7.28
C VAL A 104 4.29 -3.51 -6.36
N ALA A 105 5.53 -3.97 -6.32
CA ALA A 105 6.57 -3.37 -5.49
C ALA A 105 6.91 -1.93 -5.88
N VAL A 106 7.03 -1.66 -7.18
CA VAL A 106 7.28 -0.30 -7.69
C VAL A 106 6.12 0.61 -7.30
N TYR A 107 4.89 0.17 -7.56
CA TYR A 107 3.71 0.97 -7.30
C TYR A 107 3.52 1.25 -5.80
N LEU A 108 3.72 0.25 -4.93
CA LEU A 108 3.69 0.44 -3.49
C LEU A 108 4.83 1.34 -3.00
N HIS A 109 6.02 1.28 -3.62
CA HIS A 109 7.12 2.18 -3.27
C HIS A 109 6.82 3.64 -3.65
N LEU A 110 6.10 3.86 -4.75
CA LEU A 110 5.64 5.21 -5.14
C LEU A 110 4.61 5.75 -4.15
N LEU A 111 3.63 4.94 -3.74
CA LEU A 111 2.62 5.34 -2.76
C LEU A 111 3.18 5.50 -1.34
N PHE A 112 4.07 4.61 -0.93
CA PHE A 112 4.61 4.53 0.42
C PHE A 112 6.14 4.42 0.39
N PRO A 113 6.86 5.54 0.16
CA PRO A 113 8.32 5.53 -0.04
C PRO A 113 9.13 5.01 1.16
N ASN A 114 8.53 5.03 2.35
CA ASN A 114 9.14 4.59 3.60
C ASN A 114 8.66 3.21 4.05
N LEU A 115 7.90 2.49 3.22
CA LEU A 115 7.43 1.15 3.50
C LEU A 115 8.60 0.18 3.72
N GLN A 116 8.54 -0.57 4.82
CA GLN A 116 9.62 -1.48 5.24
C GLN A 116 9.13 -2.90 5.44
N LYS A 117 7.88 -3.06 5.83
CA LYS A 117 7.32 -4.35 6.23
C LYS A 117 5.95 -4.55 5.62
N ILE A 118 5.73 -5.75 5.10
CA ILE A 118 4.42 -6.18 4.63
C ILE A 118 3.97 -7.37 5.47
N GLU A 119 2.88 -7.20 6.20
CA GLU A 119 2.26 -8.28 6.97
C GLU A 119 1.18 -8.97 6.15
N MET A 120 1.27 -10.30 6.05
CA MET A 120 0.25 -11.13 5.40
C MET A 120 -0.74 -11.62 6.45
N HIS A 121 -2.01 -11.25 6.32
CA HIS A 121 -3.08 -11.74 7.18
C HIS A 121 -3.94 -12.75 6.41
N GLY A 122 -3.71 -14.05 6.65
CA GLY A 122 -4.42 -15.12 5.96
C GLY A 122 -4.10 -16.50 6.50
N ARG A 123 -5.01 -17.47 6.30
CA ARG A 123 -4.90 -18.85 6.85
C ARG A 123 -4.08 -19.82 6.00
N SER A 124 -3.54 -19.43 4.85
CA SER A 124 -2.90 -20.38 3.94
C SER A 124 -1.42 -20.06 3.71
N ALA A 125 -0.56 -20.93 4.22
CA ALA A 125 0.87 -20.98 3.93
C ALA A 125 1.13 -21.58 2.53
N THR A 126 0.60 -20.96 1.47
CA THR A 126 0.81 -21.41 0.08
C THR A 126 1.39 -20.29 -0.80
N ALA A 127 1.75 -20.62 -2.04
CA ALA A 127 2.55 -19.89 -3.05
C ALA A 127 2.37 -18.35 -3.16
N THR A 128 1.26 -17.79 -2.67
CA THR A 128 1.06 -16.32 -2.57
C THR A 128 2.00 -15.65 -1.57
N GLY A 129 2.44 -16.36 -0.53
CA GLY A 129 3.43 -15.86 0.43
C GLY A 129 4.78 -15.52 -0.22
N ASP A 130 5.21 -16.32 -1.20
CA ASP A 130 6.49 -16.12 -1.89
C ASP A 130 6.49 -14.85 -2.74
N SER A 131 5.37 -14.56 -3.42
CA SER A 131 5.20 -13.34 -4.22
C SER A 131 5.25 -12.08 -3.35
N TRP A 132 4.54 -12.05 -2.23
CA TRP A 132 4.56 -10.90 -1.32
C TRP A 132 5.91 -10.72 -0.62
N GLN A 133 6.60 -11.82 -0.32
CA GLN A 133 7.98 -11.74 0.17
C GLN A 133 8.92 -11.15 -0.90
N GLN A 134 8.70 -11.47 -2.18
CA GLN A 134 9.43 -10.85 -3.29
C GLN A 134 9.14 -9.35 -3.39
N VAL A 135 7.87 -8.94 -3.23
CA VAL A 135 7.48 -7.52 -3.18
C VAL A 135 8.25 -6.79 -2.08
N GLU A 136 8.21 -7.31 -0.85
CA GLU A 136 8.89 -6.72 0.31
C GLU A 136 10.41 -6.60 0.08
N ARG A 137 11.06 -7.66 -0.40
CA ARG A 137 12.50 -7.62 -0.73
C ARG A 137 12.84 -6.56 -1.76
N THR A 138 11.99 -6.41 -2.77
CA THR A 138 12.17 -5.43 -3.85
C THR A 138 12.04 -3.99 -3.34
N ILE A 139 11.03 -3.72 -2.51
CA ILE A 139 10.85 -2.41 -1.87
C ILE A 139 12.06 -2.05 -1.00
N LEU A 140 12.57 -3.01 -0.22
CA LEU A 140 13.76 -2.80 0.59
C LEU A 140 15.01 -2.53 -0.26
N ALA A 141 15.13 -3.15 -1.43
CA ALA A 141 16.21 -2.87 -2.38
C ALA A 141 16.12 -1.44 -2.94
N PHE A 142 14.94 -0.99 -3.37
CA PHE A 142 14.73 0.38 -3.84
C PHE A 142 15.08 1.41 -2.77
N ARG A 143 14.71 1.16 -1.51
CA ARG A 143 15.08 2.03 -0.40
C ARG A 143 16.59 2.09 -0.20
N LYS A 144 17.28 0.95 -0.18
CA LYS A 144 18.75 0.93 -0.06
C LYS A 144 19.43 1.74 -1.17
N VAL A 145 18.92 1.66 -2.40
CA VAL A 145 19.43 2.46 -3.53
C VAL A 145 19.17 3.95 -3.31
N LYS A 146 17.97 4.32 -2.85
CA LYS A 146 17.63 5.71 -2.50
C LYS A 146 18.51 6.25 -1.38
N ASP A 147 18.72 5.48 -0.32
CA ASP A 147 19.56 5.82 0.82
C ASP A 147 21.02 5.98 0.37
N ALA A 148 21.54 5.07 -0.45
CA ALA A 148 22.88 5.16 -1.01
C ALA A 148 23.05 6.42 -1.87
N LYS A 149 22.07 6.72 -2.74
CA LYS A 149 22.06 7.92 -3.58
C LYS A 149 22.02 9.21 -2.75
N SER A 150 21.26 9.24 -1.66
CA SER A 150 21.21 10.38 -0.74
C SER A 150 22.52 10.61 0.03
N ARG A 151 23.36 9.58 0.17
CA ARG A 151 24.68 9.68 0.82
C ARG A 151 25.79 10.05 -0.16
N THR A 152 25.67 9.63 -1.42
CA THR A 152 26.64 9.95 -2.48
C THR A 152 26.42 11.34 -3.09
N LEU A 153 25.18 11.83 -3.12
CA LEU A 153 24.90 13.26 -3.32
C LEU A 153 24.98 13.99 -1.96
N GLY A 154 26.17 14.49 -1.61
CA GLY A 154 26.33 15.48 -0.54
C GLY A 154 25.59 16.81 -0.84
N PRO A 155 25.56 17.76 0.12
CA PRO A 155 24.65 18.92 0.15
C PRO A 155 24.89 20.04 -0.89
N ASP A 156 25.45 19.74 -2.07
CA ASP A 156 25.85 20.75 -3.07
C ASP A 156 24.87 20.93 -4.25
N THR A 157 23.59 20.57 -4.08
CA THR A 157 22.54 20.98 -5.04
C THR A 157 21.27 21.48 -4.35
N ALA A 158 21.41 22.25 -3.27
CA ALA A 158 20.39 23.19 -2.84
C ALA A 158 20.51 24.51 -3.64
N ALA A 159 20.47 24.41 -4.97
CA ALA A 159 20.42 25.57 -5.87
C ALA A 159 19.91 25.14 -7.26
N CYS A 160 18.61 24.83 -7.38
CA CYS A 160 17.82 25.15 -8.56
C CYS A 160 16.33 24.82 -8.36
N SER A 161 15.52 25.88 -8.27
CA SER A 161 14.18 26.02 -8.88
C SER A 161 13.06 25.10 -8.34
N GLN A 162 12.09 25.56 -7.54
CA GLN A 162 11.01 26.47 -7.94
C GLN A 162 10.63 26.36 -9.42
N CYS A 163 9.72 25.44 -9.72
CA CYS A 163 8.62 25.57 -10.68
C CYS A 163 7.46 24.73 -10.14
#